data_AF-Q4MV79-F1
#
_entry.id   AF-Q4MV79-F1
#
_cell.length_a   1.000
_cell.length_b   1.000
_cell.length_c   1.000
_cell.angle_alpha   90.00
_cell.angle_beta   90.00
_cell.angle_gamma   90.00
#
_symmetry.space_group_name_H-M   'P 1'
#
loop_
_entity.id
_entity.type
_entity.pdbx_description
1 polymer ?
#
loop_
_entity_poly.entity_id
_entity_poly.type
_entity_poly.pdbx_seq_one_letter_code
_entity_poly.pdbx_strand_id
1 'polypeptide(L)'
;MKEIIRNLVRLDVRSDVDENSKKTQELVEKLPHEVLELYKNVGGEIYITDKRLTQHEELSDSSHKDMFIVSSEGKSFPLREHFVFAKGGKEPSLIIHAEDYASHLSSVEVYYELGKAIIRDTFPLNQKELGNPKFINAINEVNQQKEGKGVNAKADEDGRDLLFGKELKKNLEHGQLVDLDLISGNLSEFQHVFAKSFALYYEPHYKEALKSYAPALFNYMLELDQMRFKEISDDVKEKNKNVLDFKWYTRKAESWGVQTFKNWKENLTISEKDIITGYTGSKYDPINEYLRKYDGEIIPNIGGDLDKKSKKALEKIENQIKNLDAALQKSKITENLIVYRRVSELQFGKKYEDYNLRQNGIINEEKVMELESNFKGQTFIQHNYMSTSLVQDPHQSYSNDRYPILLEITIPEGVHGAYIADMSEYPGQYEMLINRGYTFKYDKFSIVKPTREEDKGKEYLKVNLSIYLGNLNREK
;
A
#
# COMPACT_ATOMS: atom_id res chain seq x y z
N MET A 1 16.00 -19.22 -4.12
CA MET A 1 15.18 -19.70 -2.99
C MET A 1 15.83 -19.38 -1.63
N LYS A 2 16.95 -20.03 -1.24
CA LYS A 2 17.59 -19.82 0.09
C LYS A 2 17.84 -18.36 0.49
N GLU A 3 18.20 -17.49 -0.46
CA GLU A 3 18.46 -16.07 -0.17
C GLU A 3 17.20 -15.23 0.05
N ILE A 4 16.08 -15.57 -0.60
CA ILE A 4 14.79 -14.92 -0.35
C ILE A 4 14.33 -15.26 1.07
N ILE A 5 14.38 -16.55 1.40
CA ILE A 5 13.95 -17.07 2.70
C ILE A 5 14.79 -16.48 3.84
N ARG A 6 16.12 -16.42 3.69
CA ARG A 6 17.00 -15.78 4.69
C ARG A 6 16.67 -14.31 4.97
N ASN A 7 16.11 -13.60 4.01
CA ASN A 7 15.78 -12.18 4.14
C ASN A 7 14.31 -11.93 4.50
N LEU A 8 13.43 -12.94 4.30
CA LEU A 8 12.00 -12.86 4.56
C LEU A 8 11.62 -13.49 5.90
N VAL A 9 12.36 -14.53 6.32
CA VAL A 9 12.09 -15.27 7.55
C VAL A 9 12.98 -14.74 8.68
N ARG A 10 12.35 -14.27 9.75
CA ARG A 10 12.96 -13.83 11.00
C ARG A 10 12.71 -14.87 12.09
N LEU A 11 13.75 -15.19 12.84
CA LEU A 11 13.68 -16.16 13.93
C LEU A 11 13.68 -15.45 15.29
N ASP A 12 12.63 -15.65 16.08
CA ASP A 12 12.56 -15.31 17.51
C ASP A 12 12.34 -16.61 18.31
N VAL A 13 13.33 -17.50 18.24
CA VAL A 13 13.35 -18.79 18.93
C VAL A 13 14.59 -18.91 19.80
N ARG A 14 14.44 -19.58 20.95
CA ARG A 14 15.59 -19.99 21.78
C ARG A 14 16.38 -21.12 21.09
N SER A 15 17.67 -21.21 21.38
CA SER A 15 18.61 -22.13 20.72
C SER A 15 18.25 -23.61 20.84
N ASP A 16 17.47 -23.99 21.86
CA ASP A 16 17.00 -25.35 22.12
C ASP A 16 15.77 -25.75 21.29
N VAL A 17 15.09 -24.80 20.64
CA VAL A 17 13.92 -25.03 19.77
C VAL A 17 14.30 -25.00 18.27
N ASP A 18 15.60 -25.11 17.99
CA ASP A 18 16.17 -24.98 16.63
C ASP A 18 15.64 -26.05 15.65
N GLU A 19 15.26 -27.24 16.12
CA GLU A 19 14.71 -28.30 15.24
C GLU A 19 13.31 -27.94 14.70
N ASN A 20 12.36 -27.58 15.57
CA ASN A 20 11.01 -27.20 15.12
C ASN A 20 11.04 -25.91 14.30
N SER A 21 11.94 -24.98 14.62
CA SER A 21 12.16 -23.78 13.81
C SER A 21 12.56 -24.15 12.37
N LYS A 22 13.51 -25.08 12.18
CA LYS A 22 13.91 -25.57 10.85
C LYS A 22 12.76 -26.25 10.11
N LYS A 23 11.98 -27.10 10.77
CA LYS A 23 10.81 -27.74 10.15
C LYS A 23 9.74 -26.74 9.73
N THR A 24 9.56 -25.69 10.53
CA THR A 24 8.67 -24.57 10.19
C THR A 24 9.20 -23.79 8.98
N GLN A 25 10.51 -23.57 8.89
CA GLN A 25 11.13 -23.00 7.69
C GLN A 25 10.88 -23.90 6.47
N GLU A 26 11.17 -25.20 6.58
CA GLU A 26 10.95 -26.21 5.52
C GLU A 26 9.50 -26.23 5.03
N LEU A 27 8.52 -26.04 5.92
CA LEU A 27 7.11 -25.91 5.55
C LEU A 27 6.88 -24.70 4.62
N VAL A 28 7.48 -23.55 4.93
CA VAL A 28 7.40 -22.33 4.12
C VAL A 28 8.19 -22.49 2.81
N GLU A 29 9.33 -23.18 2.82
CA GLU A 29 10.15 -23.38 1.61
C GLU A 29 9.46 -24.24 0.53
N LYS A 30 8.42 -25.01 0.90
CA LYS A 30 7.59 -25.78 -0.05
C LYS A 30 6.71 -24.91 -0.95
N LEU A 31 6.45 -23.66 -0.57
CA LEU A 31 5.66 -22.75 -1.39
C LEU A 31 6.45 -22.23 -2.59
N PRO A 32 5.78 -21.85 -3.69
CA PRO A 32 6.47 -21.26 -4.83
C PRO A 32 7.23 -20.01 -4.42
N HIS A 33 8.44 -19.87 -4.93
CA HIS A 33 9.30 -18.75 -4.58
C HIS A 33 8.67 -17.41 -4.98
N GLU A 34 7.88 -17.38 -6.05
CA GLU A 34 7.20 -16.20 -6.58
C GLU A 34 6.16 -15.67 -5.61
N VAL A 35 5.46 -16.56 -4.88
CA VAL A 35 4.51 -16.16 -3.84
C VAL A 35 5.23 -15.43 -2.71
N LEU A 36 6.37 -15.97 -2.27
CA LEU A 36 7.20 -15.36 -1.22
C LEU A 36 7.84 -14.05 -1.68
N GLU A 37 8.23 -13.94 -2.96
CA GLU A 37 8.75 -12.69 -3.54
C GLU A 37 7.69 -11.58 -3.58
N LEU A 38 6.45 -11.92 -3.96
CA LEU A 38 5.35 -10.96 -3.96
C LEU A 38 5.08 -10.44 -2.54
N TYR A 39 5.05 -11.33 -1.55
CA TYR A 39 4.87 -10.92 -0.16
C TYR A 39 6.02 -10.04 0.34
N LYS A 40 7.28 -10.41 0.04
CA LYS A 40 8.45 -9.59 0.36
C LYS A 40 8.42 -8.23 -0.34
N ASN A 41 7.89 -8.15 -1.56
CA ASN A 41 7.88 -6.91 -2.35
C ASN A 41 7.14 -5.78 -1.61
N VAL A 42 6.02 -6.10 -0.97
CA VAL A 42 5.21 -5.17 -0.17
C VAL A 42 5.75 -4.96 1.25
N GLY A 43 6.93 -5.50 1.55
CA GLY A 43 7.52 -5.45 2.89
C GLY A 43 6.94 -6.48 3.86
N GLY A 44 6.26 -7.51 3.36
CA GLY A 44 5.85 -8.65 4.17
C GLY A 44 7.05 -9.34 4.80
N GLU A 45 6.93 -9.72 6.06
CA GLU A 45 7.95 -10.45 6.84
C GLU A 45 7.29 -11.69 7.47
N ILE A 46 8.03 -12.80 7.54
CA ILE A 46 7.57 -14.05 8.18
C ILE A 46 8.37 -14.23 9.47
N TYR A 47 7.69 -14.32 10.59
CA TYR A 47 8.29 -14.52 11.91
C TYR A 47 8.00 -15.94 12.39
N ILE A 48 9.05 -16.65 12.79
CA ILE A 48 8.94 -17.95 13.45
C ILE A 48 9.32 -17.76 14.92
N THR A 49 8.41 -18.10 15.83
CA THR A 49 8.57 -17.88 17.27
C THR A 49 8.23 -19.11 18.11
N ASP A 50 8.91 -19.31 19.25
CA ASP A 50 8.59 -20.35 20.24
C ASP A 50 7.64 -19.84 21.35
N LYS A 51 7.21 -18.58 21.25
CA LYS A 51 6.28 -17.94 22.19
C LYS A 51 4.86 -17.99 21.62
N ARG A 52 3.87 -17.69 22.47
CA ARG A 52 2.51 -17.44 21.97
C ARG A 52 2.54 -16.26 20.99
N LEU A 53 1.73 -16.33 19.94
CA LEU A 53 1.67 -15.29 18.91
C LEU A 53 1.51 -13.88 19.50
N THR A 54 0.59 -13.71 20.46
CA THR A 54 0.30 -12.41 21.12
C THR A 54 1.43 -11.89 22.02
N GLN A 55 2.55 -12.61 22.13
CA GLN A 55 3.75 -12.15 22.85
C GLN A 55 4.83 -11.64 21.88
N HIS A 56 4.64 -11.81 20.57
CA HIS A 56 5.55 -11.32 19.54
C HIS A 56 5.38 -9.80 19.36
N GLU A 57 6.47 -9.08 19.03
CA GLU A 57 6.49 -7.60 18.98
C GLU A 57 5.43 -7.02 18.01
N GLU A 58 5.23 -7.72 16.89
CA GLU A 58 4.28 -7.38 15.84
C GLU A 58 2.81 -7.38 16.31
N LEU A 59 2.50 -8.09 17.39
CA LEU A 59 1.16 -8.22 17.98
C LEU A 59 1.07 -7.59 19.38
N SER A 60 1.87 -6.55 19.62
CA SER A 60 1.94 -5.86 20.92
C SER A 60 0.79 -4.88 21.19
N ASP A 61 0.07 -4.42 20.16
CA ASP A 61 -1.12 -3.58 20.36
C ASP A 61 -2.14 -4.32 21.23
N SER A 62 -2.67 -3.59 22.21
CA SER A 62 -3.73 -4.00 23.12
C SER A 62 -4.92 -4.68 22.44
N SER A 63 -5.27 -4.28 21.22
CA SER A 63 -6.35 -4.86 20.42
C SER A 63 -6.18 -6.36 20.11
N HIS A 64 -4.96 -6.89 20.16
CA HIS A 64 -4.69 -8.30 19.88
C HIS A 64 -4.94 -9.23 21.08
N LYS A 65 -5.14 -8.69 22.30
CA LYS A 65 -5.26 -9.51 23.52
C LYS A 65 -6.57 -10.28 23.60
N ASP A 66 -7.63 -9.68 23.07
CA ASP A 66 -9.01 -10.15 23.06
C ASP A 66 -9.49 -10.52 21.65
N MET A 67 -8.59 -10.47 20.66
CA MET A 67 -8.89 -10.86 19.29
C MET A 67 -9.09 -12.36 19.13
N PHE A 68 -10.05 -12.73 18.29
CA PHE A 68 -10.31 -14.10 17.85
C PHE A 68 -9.92 -14.27 16.38
N ILE A 69 -9.51 -15.48 16.03
CA ILE A 69 -9.25 -15.91 14.66
C ILE A 69 -10.22 -17.02 14.29
N VAL A 70 -10.44 -17.21 12.99
CA VAL A 70 -11.29 -18.27 12.44
C VAL A 70 -10.42 -19.15 11.55
N SER A 71 -10.34 -20.44 11.87
CA SER A 71 -9.57 -21.42 11.10
C SER A 71 -10.18 -21.68 9.71
N SER A 72 -9.47 -22.41 8.86
CA SER A 72 -9.94 -22.77 7.51
C SER A 72 -11.28 -23.53 7.50
N GLU A 73 -11.58 -24.26 8.57
CA GLU A 73 -12.86 -24.98 8.79
C GLU A 73 -13.93 -24.17 9.54
N GLY A 74 -13.73 -22.86 9.73
CA GLY A 74 -14.74 -21.98 10.31
C GLY A 74 -14.86 -22.04 11.83
N LYS A 75 -13.86 -22.61 12.53
CA LYS A 75 -13.84 -22.69 14.00
C LYS A 75 -13.11 -21.49 14.60
N SER A 76 -13.75 -20.83 15.57
CA SER A 76 -13.17 -19.66 16.24
C SER A 76 -12.25 -20.06 17.38
N PHE A 77 -11.09 -19.40 17.47
CA PHE A 77 -10.11 -19.56 18.54
C PHE A 77 -9.65 -18.18 19.04
N PRO A 78 -9.39 -17.99 20.34
CA PRO A 78 -8.64 -16.82 20.79
C PRO A 78 -7.26 -16.81 20.12
N LEU A 79 -6.78 -15.65 19.63
CA LEU A 79 -5.49 -15.55 18.94
C LEU A 79 -4.34 -16.13 19.78
N ARG A 80 -4.36 -15.91 21.09
CA ARG A 80 -3.34 -16.41 22.03
C ARG A 80 -3.20 -17.93 22.12
N GLU A 81 -4.23 -18.68 21.69
CA GLU A 81 -4.27 -20.15 21.72
C GLU A 81 -4.03 -20.76 20.33
N HIS A 82 -3.80 -19.93 19.31
CA HIS A 82 -3.54 -20.39 17.95
C HIS A 82 -2.04 -20.35 17.61
N PHE A 83 -1.65 -21.04 16.54
CA PHE A 83 -0.25 -21.26 16.17
C PHE A 83 0.18 -20.50 14.91
N VAL A 84 -0.72 -19.87 14.17
CA VAL A 84 -0.37 -19.02 13.03
C VAL A 84 -1.32 -17.83 12.88
N PHE A 85 -0.81 -16.68 12.44
CA PHE A 85 -1.64 -15.50 12.16
C PHE A 85 -1.01 -14.58 11.11
N ALA A 86 -1.78 -14.19 10.10
CA ALA A 86 -1.42 -13.13 9.17
C ALA A 86 -1.94 -11.77 9.66
N LYS A 87 -1.05 -10.97 10.26
CA LYS A 87 -1.28 -9.55 10.54
C LYS A 87 -1.26 -8.77 9.22
N GLY A 88 -2.39 -8.17 8.86
CA GLY A 88 -2.54 -7.38 7.64
C GLY A 88 -2.13 -5.92 7.80
N GLY A 89 -2.59 -5.09 6.86
CA GLY A 89 -2.41 -3.63 6.90
C GLY A 89 -1.14 -3.13 6.21
N LYS A 90 -0.59 -2.01 6.69
CA LYS A 90 0.54 -1.31 6.06
C LYS A 90 1.91 -1.96 6.28
N GLU A 91 1.99 -2.87 7.25
CA GLU A 91 3.20 -3.65 7.56
C GLU A 91 2.83 -5.12 7.75
N PRO A 92 2.56 -5.85 6.65
CA PRO A 92 2.10 -7.23 6.72
C PRO A 92 3.11 -8.11 7.43
N SER A 93 2.66 -8.95 8.35
CA SER A 93 3.51 -9.90 9.07
C SER A 93 2.80 -11.25 9.20
N LEU A 94 3.46 -12.34 8.85
CA LEU A 94 2.98 -13.70 9.10
C LEU A 94 3.74 -14.25 10.31
N ILE A 95 3.04 -14.49 11.42
CA ILE A 95 3.64 -14.99 12.65
C ILE A 95 3.26 -16.47 12.78
N ILE A 96 4.26 -17.35 12.89
CA ILE A 96 4.12 -18.79 12.94
C ILE A 96 4.80 -19.31 14.21
N HIS A 97 4.06 -20.06 15.02
CA HIS A 97 4.62 -20.78 16.15
C HIS A 97 5.47 -21.95 15.65
N ALA A 98 6.68 -22.13 16.21
CA ALA A 98 7.60 -23.18 15.79
C ALA A 98 7.11 -24.57 16.23
N GLU A 99 6.72 -25.41 15.27
CA GLU A 99 6.21 -26.77 15.51
C GLU A 99 6.81 -27.77 14.51
N ASP A 100 6.48 -29.06 14.66
CA ASP A 100 6.94 -30.12 13.78
C ASP A 100 6.28 -30.05 12.38
N TYR A 101 5.04 -29.59 12.31
CA TYR A 101 4.24 -29.48 11.06
C TYR A 101 4.19 -30.76 10.20
N ALA A 102 4.42 -31.93 10.81
CA ALA A 102 4.10 -33.22 10.18
C ALA A 102 2.58 -33.45 10.08
N SER A 103 1.80 -32.79 10.95
CA SER A 103 0.34 -32.80 10.91
C SER A 103 -0.20 -31.96 9.74
N HIS A 104 -0.88 -32.60 8.79
CA HIS A 104 -1.55 -31.92 7.68
C HIS A 104 -2.62 -30.93 8.15
N LEU A 105 -3.24 -31.17 9.31
CA LEU A 105 -4.19 -30.24 9.93
C LEU A 105 -3.54 -28.94 10.40
N SER A 106 -2.26 -28.97 10.78
CA SER A 106 -1.52 -27.77 11.17
C SER A 106 -0.97 -27.05 9.94
N SER A 107 -0.37 -27.80 9.00
CA SER A 107 0.23 -27.24 7.78
C SER A 107 -0.78 -26.51 6.89
N VAL A 108 -2.01 -27.03 6.76
CA VAL A 108 -3.07 -26.38 5.97
C VAL A 108 -3.46 -25.01 6.54
N GLU A 109 -3.45 -24.82 7.87
CA GLU A 109 -3.76 -23.51 8.46
C GLU A 109 -2.64 -22.49 8.22
N VAL A 110 -1.38 -22.92 8.18
CA VAL A 110 -0.25 -22.05 7.81
C VAL A 110 -0.41 -21.58 6.36
N TYR A 111 -0.72 -22.50 5.43
CA TYR A 111 -0.97 -22.14 4.04
C TYR A 111 -2.24 -21.31 3.87
N TYR A 112 -3.25 -21.49 4.71
CA TYR A 112 -4.46 -20.67 4.73
C TYR A 112 -4.16 -19.21 5.15
N GLU A 113 -3.45 -19.00 6.25
CA GLU A 113 -3.06 -17.64 6.67
C GLU A 113 -2.11 -16.98 5.67
N LEU A 114 -1.19 -17.74 5.07
CA LEU A 114 -0.35 -17.21 3.99
C LEU A 114 -1.18 -16.88 2.74
N GLY A 115 -2.15 -17.72 2.36
CA GLY A 115 -3.10 -17.45 1.29
C GLY A 115 -3.88 -16.15 1.54
N LYS A 116 -4.32 -15.90 2.78
CA LYS A 116 -4.91 -14.63 3.21
C LYS A 116 -3.93 -13.46 3.06
N ALA A 117 -2.69 -13.61 3.52
CA ALA A 117 -1.67 -12.57 3.40
C ALA A 117 -1.41 -12.17 1.93
N ILE A 118 -1.48 -13.13 1.02
CA ILE A 118 -1.34 -12.89 -0.42
C ILE A 118 -2.56 -12.13 -0.99
N ILE A 119 -3.78 -12.63 -0.77
CA ILE A 119 -4.98 -12.05 -1.41
C ILE A 119 -5.50 -10.78 -0.72
N ARG A 120 -5.21 -10.57 0.56
CA ARG A 120 -5.67 -9.41 1.33
C ARG A 120 -4.60 -8.32 1.39
N ASP A 121 -3.34 -8.70 1.55
CA ASP A 121 -2.30 -7.73 1.96
C ASP A 121 -1.27 -7.46 0.87
N THR A 122 -1.25 -8.22 -0.24
CA THR A 122 -0.17 -8.13 -1.24
C THR A 122 -0.66 -7.54 -2.57
N PHE A 123 -0.17 -6.35 -2.90
CA PHE A 123 -0.35 -5.75 -4.22
C PHE A 123 0.46 -6.51 -5.29
N PRO A 124 -0.09 -6.77 -6.50
CA PRO A 124 -1.38 -6.29 -7.02
C PRO A 124 -2.59 -7.20 -6.75
N LEU A 125 -2.40 -8.38 -6.16
CA LEU A 125 -3.47 -9.38 -6.04
C LEU A 125 -4.64 -8.86 -5.22
N ASN A 126 -4.36 -8.18 -4.10
CA ASN A 126 -5.39 -7.63 -3.22
C ASN A 126 -6.26 -6.52 -3.81
N GLN A 127 -5.90 -5.99 -4.97
CA GLN A 127 -6.65 -4.94 -5.67
C GLN A 127 -7.42 -5.46 -6.88
N LYS A 128 -7.00 -6.58 -7.47
CA LYS A 128 -7.45 -6.97 -8.81
C LYS A 128 -7.92 -8.41 -8.90
N GLU A 129 -7.39 -9.32 -8.09
CA GLU A 129 -7.54 -10.74 -8.38
C GLU A 129 -8.96 -11.24 -8.14
N LEU A 130 -9.65 -10.78 -7.10
CA LEU A 130 -11.04 -11.18 -6.85
C LEU A 130 -12.01 -10.61 -7.89
N GLY A 131 -11.72 -9.43 -8.45
CA GLY A 131 -12.47 -8.88 -9.59
C GLY A 131 -12.05 -9.43 -10.95
N ASN A 132 -11.05 -10.31 -11.00
CA ASN A 132 -10.53 -10.86 -12.24
C ASN A 132 -11.55 -11.85 -12.83
N PRO A 133 -11.85 -11.78 -14.15
CA PRO A 133 -12.70 -12.75 -14.81
C PRO A 133 -12.33 -14.20 -14.54
N LYS A 134 -11.03 -14.52 -14.35
CA LYS A 134 -10.58 -15.88 -14.03
C LYS A 134 -11.10 -16.37 -12.67
N PHE A 135 -11.06 -15.54 -11.63
CA PHE A 135 -11.62 -15.90 -10.32
C PHE A 135 -13.15 -15.92 -10.35
N ILE A 136 -13.78 -14.90 -10.95
CA ILE A 136 -15.25 -14.79 -11.08
C ILE A 136 -15.83 -15.98 -11.85
N ASN A 137 -15.18 -16.44 -12.92
CA ASN A 137 -15.65 -17.59 -13.68
C ASN A 137 -15.50 -18.88 -12.85
N ALA A 138 -14.35 -19.08 -12.19
CA ALA A 138 -14.13 -20.27 -11.38
C ALA A 138 -15.11 -20.38 -10.20
N ILE A 139 -15.38 -19.27 -9.50
CA ILE A 139 -16.34 -19.25 -8.38
C ILE A 139 -17.78 -19.50 -8.86
N ASN A 140 -18.17 -18.94 -10.01
CA ASN A 140 -19.48 -19.17 -10.61
C ASN A 140 -19.66 -20.63 -11.02
N GLU A 141 -18.64 -21.25 -11.63
CA GLU A 141 -18.69 -22.65 -12.05
C GLU A 141 -18.84 -23.60 -10.85
N VAL A 142 -18.08 -23.36 -9.76
CA VAL A 142 -18.26 -24.10 -8.50
C VAL A 142 -19.66 -23.89 -7.92
N ASN A 143 -20.17 -22.65 -7.92
CA ASN A 143 -21.51 -22.34 -7.38
C ASN A 143 -22.65 -22.93 -8.24
N GLN A 144 -22.37 -23.47 -9.43
CA GLN A 144 -23.35 -23.99 -10.38
C GLN A 144 -23.24 -25.51 -10.61
N GLN A 145 -22.37 -26.22 -9.87
CA GLN A 145 -22.17 -27.67 -10.02
C GLN A 145 -23.49 -28.47 -9.93
N LYS A 146 -23.59 -29.54 -10.71
CA LYS A 146 -24.78 -30.42 -10.77
C LYS A 146 -24.36 -31.88 -10.62
N GLU A 147 -25.12 -32.66 -9.85
CA GLU A 147 -24.88 -34.10 -9.65
C GLU A 147 -25.10 -34.92 -10.95
N GLY A 148 -25.94 -34.41 -11.85
CA GLY A 148 -26.33 -35.08 -13.09
C GLY A 148 -26.26 -34.18 -14.32
N LYS A 149 -26.37 -34.78 -15.50
CA LYS A 149 -26.34 -34.07 -16.81
C LYS A 149 -27.73 -33.79 -17.40
N GLY A 150 -28.80 -34.19 -16.71
CA GLY A 150 -30.17 -34.10 -17.19
C GLY A 150 -30.83 -32.75 -16.93
N VAL A 151 -31.99 -32.53 -17.56
CA VAL A 151 -32.89 -31.41 -17.23
C VAL A 151 -33.31 -31.54 -15.77
N ASN A 152 -33.23 -30.45 -15.00
CA ASN A 152 -33.48 -30.42 -13.55
C ASN A 152 -32.55 -31.34 -12.74
N ALA A 153 -31.30 -31.53 -13.20
CA ALA A 153 -30.27 -32.16 -12.37
C ALA A 153 -30.18 -31.47 -11.01
N LYS A 154 -30.07 -32.29 -9.95
CA LYS A 154 -29.93 -31.81 -8.58
C LYS A 154 -28.66 -30.96 -8.43
N ALA A 155 -28.76 -29.90 -7.63
CA ALA A 155 -27.62 -29.09 -7.24
C ALA A 155 -26.59 -29.98 -6.53
N ASP A 156 -25.35 -29.94 -7.01
CA ASP A 156 -24.20 -30.48 -6.29
C ASP A 156 -23.62 -29.36 -5.42
N GLU A 157 -23.63 -29.59 -4.11
CA GLU A 157 -23.21 -28.64 -3.08
C GLU A 157 -21.77 -28.89 -2.62
N ASP A 158 -21.10 -29.95 -3.08
CA ASP A 158 -19.81 -30.41 -2.54
C ASP A 158 -18.74 -29.31 -2.59
N GLY A 159 -18.68 -28.56 -3.70
CA GLY A 159 -17.73 -27.46 -3.86
C GLY A 159 -18.03 -26.26 -2.95
N ARG A 160 -19.31 -25.92 -2.76
CA ARG A 160 -19.74 -24.85 -1.84
C ARG A 160 -19.49 -25.28 -0.40
N ASP A 161 -19.75 -26.54 -0.06
CA ASP A 161 -19.54 -27.06 1.29
C ASP A 161 -18.07 -27.17 1.67
N LEU A 162 -17.19 -27.50 0.71
CA LEU A 162 -15.74 -27.53 0.93
C LEU A 162 -15.16 -26.12 1.16
N LEU A 163 -15.59 -25.12 0.37
CA LEU A 163 -14.87 -23.85 0.25
C LEU A 163 -15.60 -22.62 0.79
N PHE A 164 -16.94 -22.61 0.82
CA PHE A 164 -17.68 -21.39 1.15
C PHE A 164 -17.97 -21.35 2.64
N GLY A 165 -17.49 -20.28 3.28
CA GLY A 165 -17.79 -19.99 4.67
C GLY A 165 -19.30 -19.85 4.94
N LYS A 166 -19.68 -19.98 6.21
CA LYS A 166 -21.09 -20.00 6.65
C LYS A 166 -21.87 -18.76 6.19
N GLU A 167 -21.32 -17.56 6.33
CA GLU A 167 -22.02 -16.33 5.95
C GLU A 167 -22.13 -16.19 4.42
N LEU A 168 -21.10 -16.60 3.66
CA LEU A 168 -21.18 -16.61 2.19
C LEU A 168 -22.29 -17.52 1.70
N LYS A 169 -22.43 -18.73 2.27
CA LYS A 169 -23.50 -19.67 1.89
C LYS A 169 -24.91 -19.17 2.21
N LYS A 170 -25.06 -18.21 3.14
CA LYS A 170 -26.34 -17.53 3.40
C LYS A 170 -26.61 -16.42 2.40
N ASN A 171 -25.57 -15.70 1.97
CA ASN A 171 -25.68 -14.52 1.11
C ASN A 171 -25.66 -14.86 -0.38
N LEU A 172 -25.23 -16.07 -0.75
CA LEU A 172 -25.13 -16.55 -2.13
C LEU A 172 -25.73 -17.95 -2.22
N GLU A 173 -26.88 -18.11 -2.88
CA GLU A 173 -27.52 -19.41 -3.10
C GLU A 173 -26.85 -20.21 -4.24
N HIS A 174 -27.06 -21.53 -4.28
CA HIS A 174 -26.61 -22.36 -5.40
C HIS A 174 -27.22 -21.87 -6.72
N GLY A 175 -26.39 -21.74 -7.74
CA GLY A 175 -26.80 -21.25 -9.06
C GLY A 175 -26.88 -19.74 -9.21
N GLN A 176 -26.86 -18.97 -8.11
CA GLN A 176 -26.82 -17.51 -8.16
C GLN A 176 -25.48 -17.03 -8.75
N LEU A 177 -25.54 -15.98 -9.57
CA LEU A 177 -24.35 -15.43 -10.23
C LEU A 177 -23.55 -14.55 -9.25
N VAL A 178 -22.22 -14.69 -9.29
CA VAL A 178 -21.27 -13.81 -8.64
C VAL A 178 -20.77 -12.76 -9.64
N ASP A 179 -20.87 -11.49 -9.27
CA ASP A 179 -20.32 -10.34 -9.99
C ASP A 179 -19.42 -9.49 -9.07
N LEU A 180 -18.89 -8.39 -9.61
CA LEU A 180 -17.95 -7.53 -8.88
C LEU A 180 -18.58 -6.82 -7.67
N ASP A 181 -19.87 -6.49 -7.75
CA ASP A 181 -20.59 -5.81 -6.70
C ASP A 181 -20.83 -6.75 -5.52
N LEU A 182 -21.21 -8.01 -5.79
CA LEU A 182 -21.33 -9.03 -4.76
C LEU A 182 -19.99 -9.31 -4.06
N ILE A 183 -18.88 -9.31 -4.82
CA ILE A 183 -17.54 -9.49 -4.27
C ILE A 183 -17.18 -8.32 -3.35
N SER A 184 -17.44 -7.09 -3.78
CA SER A 184 -17.14 -5.90 -3.01
C SER A 184 -17.98 -5.82 -1.73
N GLY A 185 -19.23 -6.28 -1.77
CA GLY A 185 -20.10 -6.38 -0.60
C GLY A 185 -19.76 -7.50 0.40
N ASN A 186 -18.98 -8.51 -0.02
CA ASN A 186 -18.61 -9.68 0.80
C ASN A 186 -17.10 -9.99 0.68
N LEU A 187 -16.26 -8.95 0.73
CA LEU A 187 -14.84 -9.04 0.36
C LEU A 187 -14.08 -10.09 1.21
N SER A 188 -14.30 -10.10 2.53
CA SER A 188 -13.66 -11.04 3.45
C SER A 188 -14.01 -12.50 3.15
N GLU A 189 -15.25 -12.75 2.73
CA GLU A 189 -15.77 -14.07 2.41
C GLU A 189 -15.13 -14.62 1.13
N PHE A 190 -14.95 -13.78 0.11
CA PHE A 190 -14.25 -14.20 -1.11
C PHE A 190 -12.73 -14.31 -0.93
N GLN A 191 -12.13 -13.49 -0.05
CA GLN A 191 -10.74 -13.68 0.39
C GLN A 191 -10.56 -15.03 1.11
N HIS A 192 -11.54 -15.45 1.93
CA HIS A 192 -11.55 -16.79 2.54
C HIS A 192 -11.58 -17.89 1.49
N VAL A 193 -12.46 -17.81 0.48
CA VAL A 193 -12.52 -18.83 -0.59
C VAL A 193 -11.20 -18.93 -1.35
N PHE A 194 -10.57 -17.80 -1.69
CA PHE A 194 -9.25 -17.80 -2.31
C PHE A 194 -8.22 -18.49 -1.40
N ALA A 195 -8.15 -18.07 -0.13
CA ALA A 195 -7.15 -18.57 0.81
C ALA A 195 -7.32 -20.06 1.12
N LYS A 196 -8.57 -20.54 1.25
CA LYS A 196 -8.85 -21.96 1.46
C LYS A 196 -8.50 -22.77 0.21
N SER A 197 -8.84 -22.28 -0.99
CA SER A 197 -8.43 -22.93 -2.24
C SER A 197 -6.90 -23.01 -2.38
N PHE A 198 -6.20 -21.93 -1.99
CA PHE A 198 -4.74 -21.89 -1.95
C PHE A 198 -4.19 -22.94 -0.98
N ALA A 199 -4.70 -22.98 0.25
CA ALA A 199 -4.26 -23.92 1.28
C ALA A 199 -4.44 -25.38 0.87
N LEU A 200 -5.63 -25.74 0.36
CA LEU A 200 -5.90 -27.11 -0.07
C LEU A 200 -5.09 -27.50 -1.31
N TYR A 201 -4.76 -26.55 -2.19
CA TYR A 201 -3.93 -26.82 -3.37
C TYR A 201 -2.47 -27.12 -3.01
N TYR A 202 -1.90 -26.40 -2.04
CA TYR A 202 -0.49 -26.57 -1.64
C TYR A 202 -0.27 -27.65 -0.57
N GLU A 203 -1.27 -27.99 0.24
CA GLU A 203 -1.16 -29.13 1.16
C GLU A 203 -1.40 -30.46 0.42
N PRO A 204 -0.39 -31.34 0.28
CA PRO A 204 -0.48 -32.51 -0.60
C PRO A 204 -1.66 -33.45 -0.32
N HIS A 205 -2.07 -33.58 0.94
CA HIS A 205 -3.16 -34.48 1.34
C HIS A 205 -4.56 -33.90 1.11
N TYR A 206 -4.67 -32.60 0.83
CA TYR A 206 -5.95 -31.94 0.52
C TYR A 206 -6.11 -31.63 -0.98
N LYS A 207 -5.02 -31.67 -1.75
CA LYS A 207 -5.00 -31.29 -3.17
C LYS A 207 -5.99 -32.07 -4.02
N GLU A 208 -6.08 -33.39 -3.84
CA GLU A 208 -7.02 -34.23 -4.59
C GLU A 208 -8.49 -34.02 -4.18
N ALA A 209 -8.75 -33.62 -2.93
CA ALA A 209 -10.10 -33.26 -2.49
C ALA A 209 -10.55 -31.96 -3.18
N LEU A 210 -9.70 -30.94 -3.24
CA LEU A 210 -9.99 -29.70 -3.99
C LEU A 210 -10.29 -30.00 -5.46
N LYS A 211 -9.47 -30.85 -6.09
CA LYS A 211 -9.67 -31.28 -7.48
C LYS A 211 -10.98 -32.00 -7.73
N SER A 212 -11.40 -32.84 -6.78
CA SER A 212 -12.60 -33.67 -6.92
C SER A 212 -13.88 -32.88 -6.69
N TYR A 213 -13.92 -32.06 -5.64
CA TYR A 213 -15.15 -31.39 -5.19
C TYR A 213 -15.32 -29.97 -5.73
N ALA A 214 -14.23 -29.30 -6.13
CA ALA A 214 -14.26 -27.95 -6.69
C ALA A 214 -13.27 -27.80 -7.88
N PRO A 215 -13.44 -28.59 -8.96
CA PRO A 215 -12.48 -28.68 -10.07
C PRO A 215 -12.17 -27.33 -10.74
N ALA A 216 -13.14 -26.41 -10.83
CA ALA A 216 -12.91 -25.10 -11.43
C ALA A 216 -11.95 -24.24 -10.60
N LEU A 217 -12.09 -24.25 -9.26
CA LEU A 217 -11.16 -23.55 -8.37
C LEU A 217 -9.81 -24.27 -8.23
N PHE A 218 -9.77 -25.60 -8.39
CA PHE A 218 -8.52 -26.34 -8.54
C PHE A 218 -7.75 -25.87 -9.79
N ASN A 219 -8.41 -25.81 -10.95
CA ASN A 219 -7.78 -25.38 -12.20
C ASN A 219 -7.32 -23.92 -12.15
N TYR A 220 -8.10 -23.05 -11.51
CA TYR A 220 -7.71 -21.67 -11.25
C TYR A 220 -6.42 -21.58 -10.42
N MET A 221 -6.32 -22.37 -9.33
CA MET A 221 -5.12 -22.37 -8.49
C MET A 221 -3.92 -23.03 -9.16
N LEU A 222 -4.17 -24.06 -9.98
CA LEU A 222 -3.15 -24.68 -10.84
C LEU A 222 -2.55 -23.67 -11.83
N GLU A 223 -3.37 -22.85 -12.48
CA GLU A 223 -2.88 -21.81 -13.39
C GLU A 223 -2.06 -20.74 -12.65
N LEU A 224 -2.50 -20.35 -11.45
CA LEU A 224 -1.75 -19.44 -10.58
C LEU A 224 -0.36 -19.99 -10.23
N ASP A 225 -0.32 -21.21 -9.69
CA ASP A 225 0.91 -21.91 -9.30
C ASP A 225 1.88 -22.10 -10.45
N GLN A 226 1.41 -22.63 -11.58
CA GLN A 226 2.28 -23.05 -12.68
C GLN A 226 2.77 -21.89 -13.55
N MET A 227 2.08 -20.74 -13.55
CA MET A 227 2.42 -19.65 -14.48
C MET A 227 2.10 -18.25 -13.95
N ARG A 228 0.86 -17.98 -13.50
CA ARG A 228 0.46 -16.57 -13.30
C ARG A 228 1.11 -15.91 -12.09
N PHE A 229 1.44 -16.63 -11.01
CA PHE A 229 2.22 -16.02 -9.91
C PHE A 229 3.59 -15.54 -10.41
N LYS A 230 4.20 -16.30 -11.32
CA LYS A 230 5.47 -15.93 -11.96
C LYS A 230 5.32 -14.72 -12.87
N GLU A 231 4.29 -14.69 -13.71
CA GLU A 231 3.99 -13.52 -14.55
C GLU A 231 3.78 -12.26 -13.70
N ILE A 232 3.01 -12.35 -12.61
CA ILE A 232 2.75 -11.21 -11.73
C ILE A 232 4.03 -10.76 -11.02
N SER A 233 4.84 -11.70 -10.50
CA SER A 233 6.13 -11.36 -9.86
C SER A 233 7.08 -10.68 -10.85
N ASP A 234 7.15 -11.17 -12.09
CA ASP A 234 8.04 -10.59 -13.11
C ASP A 234 7.59 -9.20 -13.58
N ASP A 235 6.27 -8.96 -13.75
CA ASP A 235 5.72 -7.62 -14.04
C ASP A 235 6.03 -6.63 -12.89
N VAL A 236 5.92 -7.06 -11.64
CA VAL A 236 6.31 -6.25 -10.48
C VAL A 236 7.82 -5.94 -10.51
N LYS A 237 8.66 -6.93 -10.78
CA LYS A 237 10.12 -6.73 -10.90
C LYS A 237 10.46 -5.76 -12.04
N GLU A 238 9.78 -5.86 -13.18
CA GLU A 238 9.98 -4.96 -14.31
C GLU A 238 9.60 -3.52 -13.96
N LYS A 239 8.45 -3.31 -13.29
CA LYS A 239 8.03 -1.98 -12.82
C LYS A 239 9.02 -1.38 -11.83
N ASN A 240 9.48 -2.18 -10.87
CA ASN A 240 10.44 -1.76 -9.86
C ASN A 240 11.83 -1.41 -10.43
N LYS A 241 12.19 -1.90 -11.63
CA LYS A 241 13.42 -1.46 -12.33
C LYS A 241 13.31 -0.03 -12.85
N ASN A 242 12.10 0.45 -13.13
CA ASN A 242 11.87 1.76 -13.75
C ASN A 242 11.60 2.85 -12.71
N VAL A 243 10.91 2.50 -11.62
CA VAL A 243 10.53 3.44 -10.56
C VAL A 243 10.30 2.71 -9.23
N LEU A 244 10.76 3.32 -8.15
CA LEU A 244 10.48 2.90 -6.79
C LEU A 244 9.12 3.45 -6.34
N ASP A 245 8.17 2.56 -6.02
CA ASP A 245 6.84 2.92 -5.51
C ASP A 245 6.48 2.04 -4.31
N PHE A 246 6.39 2.65 -3.12
CA PHE A 246 6.07 1.95 -1.87
C PHE A 246 4.57 1.71 -1.65
N LYS A 247 3.69 2.26 -2.49
CA LYS A 247 2.22 2.26 -2.28
C LYS A 247 1.90 2.78 -0.88
N TRP A 248 1.07 2.07 -0.10
CA TRP A 248 0.73 2.38 1.28
C TRP A 248 1.56 1.59 2.31
N TYR A 249 2.59 0.86 1.88
CA TYR A 249 3.38 -0.01 2.76
C TYR A 249 4.53 0.76 3.42
N THR A 250 4.58 0.78 4.75
CA THR A 250 5.47 1.68 5.50
C THR A 250 6.82 1.06 5.82
N ARG A 251 6.90 -0.25 6.11
CA ARG A 251 8.14 -0.90 6.56
C ARG A 251 9.36 -0.65 5.66
N LYS A 252 9.22 -0.93 4.36
CA LYS A 252 10.31 -0.70 3.39
C LYS A 252 10.53 0.79 3.10
N ALA A 253 9.46 1.58 3.11
CA ALA A 253 9.54 3.02 2.86
C ALA A 253 10.37 3.73 3.93
N GLU A 254 10.07 3.47 5.20
CA GLU A 254 10.79 4.05 6.33
C GLU A 254 12.26 3.62 6.33
N SER A 255 12.52 2.32 6.15
CA SER A 255 13.89 1.79 6.08
C SER A 255 14.70 2.46 4.96
N TRP A 256 14.14 2.57 3.76
CA TRP A 256 14.78 3.25 2.63
C TRP A 256 14.99 4.74 2.91
N GLY A 257 13.99 5.44 3.45
CA GLY A 257 14.07 6.88 3.73
C GLY A 257 15.14 7.20 4.76
N VAL A 258 15.17 6.47 5.88
CA VAL A 258 16.18 6.64 6.93
C VAL A 258 17.58 6.33 6.41
N GLN A 259 17.75 5.22 5.68
CA GLN A 259 19.06 4.80 5.21
C GLN A 259 19.62 5.75 4.13
N THR A 260 18.80 6.10 3.14
CA THR A 260 19.23 6.88 1.96
C THR A 260 19.64 8.30 2.34
N PHE A 261 18.94 8.92 3.29
CA PHE A 261 19.17 10.32 3.67
C PHE A 261 20.00 10.48 4.95
N LYS A 262 20.51 9.40 5.55
CA LYS A 262 21.35 9.44 6.76
C LYS A 262 22.54 10.39 6.63
N ASN A 263 23.36 10.22 5.59
CA ASN A 263 24.54 11.06 5.36
C ASN A 263 24.16 12.52 5.12
N TRP A 264 23.05 12.78 4.41
CA TRP A 264 22.56 14.16 4.23
C TRP A 264 22.21 14.79 5.59
N LYS A 265 21.46 14.09 6.44
CA LYS A 265 21.06 14.55 7.77
C LYS A 265 22.25 14.84 8.70
N GLU A 266 23.33 14.08 8.59
CA GLU A 266 24.59 14.32 9.32
C GLU A 266 25.32 15.59 8.86
N ASN A 267 25.15 15.99 7.59
CA ASN A 267 25.78 17.17 6.98
C ASN A 267 24.96 18.48 7.07
N LEU A 268 23.82 18.44 7.77
CA LEU A 268 23.00 19.63 8.02
C LEU A 268 23.52 20.43 9.22
N THR A 269 23.47 21.74 9.09
CA THR A 269 23.70 22.67 10.21
C THR A 269 22.52 22.67 11.18
N ILE A 270 22.72 23.20 12.39
CA ILE A 270 21.65 23.33 13.39
C ILE A 270 20.49 24.16 12.84
N SER A 271 20.78 25.31 12.21
CA SER A 271 19.74 26.19 11.67
C SER A 271 18.94 25.55 10.52
N GLU A 272 19.56 24.66 9.73
CA GLU A 272 18.88 23.89 8.69
C GLU A 272 17.94 22.84 9.30
N LYS A 273 18.39 22.10 10.32
CA LYS A 273 17.54 21.13 11.04
C LYS A 273 16.35 21.81 11.72
N ASP A 274 16.61 22.90 12.43
CA ASP A 274 15.57 23.67 13.13
C ASP A 274 14.48 24.19 12.18
N ILE A 275 14.88 24.67 10.99
CA ILE A 275 13.89 25.13 10.02
C ILE A 275 13.17 23.99 9.31
N ILE A 276 13.81 22.84 9.06
CA ILE A 276 13.12 21.67 8.53
C ILE A 276 12.01 21.25 9.51
N THR A 277 12.31 21.11 10.80
CA THR A 277 11.29 20.81 11.81
C THR A 277 10.20 21.87 11.83
N GLY A 278 10.58 23.15 11.96
CA GLY A 278 9.62 24.24 12.03
C GLY A 278 8.76 24.41 10.77
N TYR A 279 9.26 24.05 9.59
CA TYR A 279 8.54 24.08 8.33
C TYR A 279 7.39 23.07 8.30
N THR A 280 7.55 21.90 8.94
CA THR A 280 6.47 20.89 9.03
C THR A 280 5.34 21.29 9.99
N GLY A 281 5.56 22.31 10.82
CA GLY A 281 4.56 22.87 11.73
C GLY A 281 4.21 24.31 11.40
N SER A 282 4.40 25.20 12.37
CA SER A 282 3.94 26.60 12.31
C SER A 282 4.56 27.48 11.20
N LYS A 283 5.62 27.03 10.51
CA LYS A 283 6.25 27.82 9.44
C LYS A 283 5.79 27.43 8.03
N TYR A 284 4.97 26.39 7.89
CA TYR A 284 4.46 25.92 6.60
C TYR A 284 3.76 27.03 5.80
N ASP A 285 2.69 27.60 6.37
CA ASP A 285 1.85 28.58 5.67
C ASP A 285 2.62 29.89 5.35
N PRO A 286 3.30 30.56 6.31
CA PRO A 286 3.94 31.84 6.02
C PRO A 286 5.03 31.74 4.94
N ILE A 287 5.78 30.63 4.92
CA ILE A 287 6.84 30.41 3.91
C ILE A 287 6.21 30.15 2.53
N ASN A 288 5.25 29.24 2.45
CA ASN A 288 4.67 28.84 1.16
C ASN A 288 3.75 29.92 0.57
N GLU A 289 3.05 30.71 1.40
CA GLU A 289 2.30 31.88 0.95
C GLU A 289 3.22 32.97 0.38
N TYR A 290 4.33 33.27 1.06
CA TYR A 290 5.33 34.21 0.55
C TYR A 290 5.84 33.78 -0.83
N LEU A 291 6.23 32.51 -0.97
CA LEU A 291 6.74 31.97 -2.23
C LEU A 291 5.71 31.98 -3.35
N ARG A 292 4.43 31.70 -3.06
CA ARG A 292 3.35 31.74 -4.06
C ARG A 292 2.95 33.17 -4.44
N LYS A 293 3.12 34.15 -3.55
CA LYS A 293 2.74 35.55 -3.81
C LYS A 293 3.66 36.23 -4.83
N TYR A 294 4.94 35.87 -4.83
CA TYR A 294 5.98 36.51 -5.65
C TYR A 294 6.56 35.56 -6.70
N ASP A 295 5.81 34.52 -7.09
CA ASP A 295 6.23 33.52 -8.08
C ASP A 295 7.65 32.98 -7.84
N GLY A 296 7.99 32.74 -6.57
CA GLY A 296 9.28 32.19 -6.14
C GLY A 296 10.43 33.19 -6.06
N GLU A 297 10.25 34.44 -6.49
CA GLU A 297 11.23 35.50 -6.32
C GLU A 297 11.23 36.05 -4.88
N ILE A 298 12.43 36.23 -4.33
CA ILE A 298 12.63 37.00 -3.10
C ILE A 298 12.78 38.46 -3.53
N ILE A 299 11.66 39.17 -3.68
CA ILE A 299 11.65 40.55 -4.14
C ILE A 299 11.91 41.47 -2.94
N PRO A 300 13.06 42.16 -2.86
CA PRO A 300 13.25 43.20 -1.87
C PRO A 300 12.20 44.29 -2.14
N ASN A 301 11.35 44.59 -1.16
CA ASN A 301 10.23 45.52 -1.33
C ASN A 301 10.75 46.93 -1.70
N ILE A 302 10.68 47.29 -2.98
CA ILE A 302 11.12 48.61 -3.48
C ILE A 302 9.92 49.57 -3.40
N GLY A 303 9.72 50.17 -2.22
CA GLY A 303 8.81 51.31 -2.04
C GLY A 303 7.72 51.10 -0.99
N GLY A 304 7.76 51.91 0.07
CA GLY A 304 6.84 51.87 1.21
C GLY A 304 7.46 51.17 2.43
N ASP A 305 7.68 51.90 3.51
CA ASP A 305 8.21 51.32 4.76
C ASP A 305 7.14 50.42 5.40
N LEU A 306 7.34 49.10 5.29
CA LEU A 306 6.68 48.15 6.18
C LEU A 306 7.00 48.54 7.62
N ASP A 307 6.02 48.44 8.52
CA ASP A 307 6.27 48.68 9.93
C ASP A 307 7.35 47.70 10.45
N LYS A 308 8.03 48.08 11.54
CA LYS A 308 9.19 47.33 12.06
C LYS A 308 8.88 45.85 12.33
N LYS A 309 7.66 45.49 12.75
CA LYS A 309 7.30 44.09 13.02
C LYS A 309 7.12 43.32 11.71
N SER A 310 6.40 43.90 10.75
CA SER A 310 6.19 43.29 9.43
C SER A 310 7.51 43.10 8.67
N LYS A 311 8.41 44.09 8.71
CA LYS A 311 9.75 43.98 8.12
C LYS A 311 10.56 42.85 8.75
N LYS A 312 10.60 42.76 10.09
CA LYS A 312 11.32 41.70 10.80
C LYS A 312 10.73 40.31 10.56
N ALA A 313 9.41 40.21 10.39
CA ALA A 313 8.75 38.96 10.02
C ALA A 313 9.14 38.53 8.60
N LEU A 314 9.21 39.47 7.65
CA LEU A 314 9.64 39.22 6.28
C LEU A 314 11.09 38.73 6.21
N GLU A 315 12.03 39.46 6.84
CA GLU A 315 13.44 39.08 6.91
C GLU A 315 13.63 37.68 7.53
N LYS A 316 12.79 37.33 8.51
CA LYS A 316 12.79 36.00 9.11
C LYS A 316 12.38 34.92 8.11
N ILE A 317 11.31 35.15 7.33
CA ILE A 317 10.84 34.23 6.29
C ILE A 317 11.91 34.05 5.21
N GLU A 318 12.53 35.13 4.75
CA GLU A 318 13.60 35.09 3.74
C GLU A 318 14.82 34.29 4.22
N ASN A 319 15.24 34.49 5.47
CA ASN A 319 16.33 33.71 6.07
C ASN A 319 15.95 32.22 6.24
N GLN A 320 14.69 31.93 6.55
CA GLN A 320 14.19 30.56 6.62
C GLN A 320 14.20 29.87 5.24
N ILE A 321 13.78 30.57 4.19
CA ILE A 321 13.84 30.09 2.80
C ILE A 321 15.29 29.81 2.42
N LYS A 322 16.23 30.73 2.72
CA LYS A 322 17.67 30.52 2.46
C LYS A 322 18.21 29.25 3.13
N ASN A 323 17.84 28.99 4.38
CA ASN A 323 18.29 27.80 5.09
C ASN A 323 17.65 26.52 4.54
N LEU A 324 16.36 26.54 4.17
CA LEU A 324 15.70 25.39 3.54
C LEU A 324 16.29 25.09 2.14
N ASP A 325 16.51 26.12 1.32
CA ASP A 325 17.19 26.00 0.03
C ASP A 325 18.57 25.36 0.23
N ALA A 326 19.39 25.91 1.14
CA ALA A 326 20.72 25.36 1.42
C ALA A 326 20.69 23.90 1.90
N ALA A 327 19.71 23.53 2.73
CA ALA A 327 19.54 22.16 3.20
C ALA A 327 19.18 21.20 2.05
N LEU A 328 18.17 21.54 1.24
CA LEU A 328 17.68 20.68 0.16
C LEU A 328 18.65 20.61 -1.02
N GLN A 329 19.45 21.66 -1.28
CA GLN A 329 20.50 21.64 -2.29
C GLN A 329 21.62 20.61 -1.98
N LYS A 330 21.81 20.24 -0.71
CA LYS A 330 22.75 19.17 -0.31
C LYS A 330 22.20 17.75 -0.52
N SER A 331 20.92 17.61 -0.87
CA SER A 331 20.26 16.33 -1.06
C SER A 331 19.87 16.13 -2.52
N LYS A 332 20.07 14.93 -3.05
CA LYS A 332 19.54 14.51 -4.35
C LYS A 332 18.91 13.14 -4.21
N ILE A 333 17.75 12.97 -4.82
CA ILE A 333 17.08 11.67 -4.94
C ILE A 333 17.82 10.87 -6.01
N THR A 334 18.26 9.66 -5.68
CA THR A 334 19.24 8.86 -6.46
C THR A 334 18.62 7.86 -7.42
N GLU A 335 17.29 7.77 -7.47
CA GLU A 335 16.54 6.88 -8.34
C GLU A 335 15.16 7.47 -8.62
N ASN A 336 14.47 6.98 -9.64
CA ASN A 336 13.10 7.41 -9.90
C ASN A 336 12.18 6.96 -8.75
N LEU A 337 11.39 7.87 -8.20
CA LEU A 337 10.57 7.65 -7.01
C LEU A 337 9.13 8.10 -7.22
N ILE A 338 8.14 7.34 -6.74
CA ILE A 338 6.77 7.81 -6.57
C ILE A 338 6.60 8.37 -5.16
N VAL A 339 6.04 9.57 -5.08
CA VAL A 339 5.56 10.18 -3.83
C VAL A 339 4.10 10.60 -3.98
N TYR A 340 3.44 10.80 -2.84
CA TYR A 340 2.00 11.00 -2.76
C TYR A 340 1.66 12.32 -2.07
N ARG A 341 0.62 13.01 -2.53
CA ARG A 341 0.10 14.19 -1.82
C ARG A 341 -1.40 14.31 -1.98
N ARG A 342 -2.11 14.50 -0.87
CA ARG A 342 -3.53 14.87 -0.89
C ARG A 342 -3.71 16.38 -1.03
N VAL A 343 -4.65 16.80 -1.87
CA VAL A 343 -5.01 18.21 -2.10
C VAL A 343 -6.52 18.37 -2.33
N SER A 344 -7.00 19.61 -2.24
CA SER A 344 -8.33 19.99 -2.72
C SER A 344 -8.25 20.53 -4.16
N GLU A 345 -9.40 20.91 -4.69
CA GLU A 345 -9.60 21.48 -6.01
C GLU A 345 -8.84 22.81 -6.22
N LEU A 346 -8.44 23.48 -5.12
CA LEU A 346 -7.52 24.64 -5.15
C LEU A 346 -6.18 24.34 -5.86
N GLN A 347 -5.81 23.06 -6.02
CA GLN A 347 -4.69 22.63 -6.86
C GLN A 347 -4.77 23.19 -8.30
N PHE A 348 -5.97 23.37 -8.83
CA PHE A 348 -6.22 23.88 -10.18
C PHE A 348 -6.40 25.42 -10.22
N GLY A 349 -6.24 26.08 -9.07
CA GLY A 349 -6.33 27.54 -8.90
C GLY A 349 -7.50 27.98 -8.02
N LYS A 350 -7.44 29.23 -7.54
CA LYS A 350 -8.41 29.80 -6.57
C LYS A 350 -9.87 29.76 -7.05
N LYS A 351 -10.11 29.80 -8.36
CA LYS A 351 -11.47 29.72 -8.94
C LYS A 351 -12.15 28.35 -8.75
N TYR A 352 -11.41 27.32 -8.33
CA TYR A 352 -11.92 25.96 -8.11
C TYR A 352 -12.22 25.65 -6.63
N GLU A 353 -12.14 26.62 -5.72
CA GLU A 353 -12.34 26.39 -4.28
C GLU A 353 -13.65 25.65 -3.95
N ASP A 354 -14.76 26.08 -4.56
CA ASP A 354 -16.08 25.47 -4.41
C ASP A 354 -16.47 24.60 -5.62
N TYR A 355 -15.50 24.02 -6.32
CA TYR A 355 -15.77 23.25 -7.53
C TYR A 355 -16.61 21.99 -7.27
N ASN A 356 -16.67 21.51 -6.01
CA ASN A 356 -17.48 20.38 -5.56
C ASN A 356 -17.23 19.14 -6.43
N LEU A 357 -15.96 18.72 -6.52
CA LEU A 357 -15.56 17.56 -7.33
C LEU A 357 -16.16 16.26 -6.78
N ARG A 358 -16.33 16.18 -5.46
CA ARG A 358 -16.85 15.00 -4.76
C ARG A 358 -18.05 15.35 -3.91
N GLN A 359 -19.18 14.69 -4.16
CA GLN A 359 -20.41 14.86 -3.38
C GLN A 359 -20.86 13.51 -2.81
N ASN A 360 -21.19 13.47 -1.52
CA ASN A 360 -21.60 12.24 -0.81
C ASN A 360 -20.64 11.05 -0.98
N GLY A 361 -19.34 11.33 -1.13
CA GLY A 361 -18.31 10.32 -1.35
C GLY A 361 -18.13 9.86 -2.80
N ILE A 362 -18.92 10.36 -3.76
CA ILE A 362 -18.86 10.00 -5.18
C ILE A 362 -18.21 11.12 -5.99
N ILE A 363 -17.26 10.78 -6.87
CA ILE A 363 -16.59 11.74 -7.75
C ILE A 363 -17.50 12.04 -8.95
N ASN A 364 -17.64 13.31 -9.30
CA ASN A 364 -18.40 13.71 -10.48
C ASN A 364 -17.58 13.48 -11.76
N GLU A 365 -18.01 12.53 -12.59
CA GLU A 365 -17.30 12.15 -13.83
C GLU A 365 -17.21 13.28 -14.86
N GLU A 366 -18.25 14.10 -15.01
CA GLU A 366 -18.26 15.24 -15.94
C GLU A 366 -17.22 16.30 -15.55
N LYS A 367 -17.09 16.56 -14.25
CA LYS A 367 -16.06 17.45 -13.71
C LYS A 367 -14.66 16.91 -13.93
N VAL A 368 -14.46 15.60 -13.84
CA VAL A 368 -13.16 14.97 -14.17
C VAL A 368 -12.84 15.15 -15.66
N MET A 369 -13.82 14.98 -16.55
CA MET A 369 -13.63 15.23 -17.99
C MET A 369 -13.28 16.70 -18.29
N GLU A 370 -13.91 17.65 -17.60
CA GLU A 370 -13.59 19.08 -17.72
C GLU A 370 -12.14 19.37 -17.23
N LEU A 371 -11.75 18.84 -16.08
CA LEU A 371 -10.39 18.98 -15.57
C LEU A 371 -9.37 18.35 -16.53
N GLU A 372 -9.66 17.16 -17.06
CA GLU A 372 -8.79 16.48 -18.02
C GLU A 372 -8.62 17.32 -19.30
N SER A 373 -9.72 17.86 -19.84
CA SER A 373 -9.70 18.71 -21.03
C SER A 373 -8.90 20.01 -20.83
N ASN A 374 -8.94 20.59 -19.63
CA ASN A 374 -8.30 21.86 -19.34
C ASN A 374 -6.81 21.71 -18.97
N PHE A 375 -6.44 20.64 -18.26
CA PHE A 375 -5.13 20.55 -17.60
C PHE A 375 -4.24 19.42 -18.10
N LYS A 376 -4.77 18.36 -18.71
CA LYS A 376 -3.92 17.23 -19.15
C LYS A 376 -2.88 17.69 -20.17
N GLY A 377 -1.62 17.36 -19.90
CA GLY A 377 -0.46 17.79 -20.68
C GLY A 377 0.07 19.18 -20.32
N GLN A 378 -0.68 19.99 -19.57
CA GLN A 378 -0.25 21.33 -19.16
C GLN A 378 0.88 21.24 -18.13
N THR A 379 1.85 22.17 -18.25
CA THR A 379 2.92 22.36 -17.28
C THR A 379 2.66 23.56 -16.36
N PHE A 380 3.17 23.50 -15.14
CA PHE A 380 3.09 24.60 -14.16
C PHE A 380 4.27 24.55 -13.19
N ILE A 381 4.63 25.69 -12.59
CA ILE A 381 5.70 25.78 -11.60
C ILE A 381 5.09 25.76 -10.19
N GLN A 382 5.62 24.91 -9.30
CA GLN A 382 5.33 24.99 -7.87
C GLN A 382 6.39 25.87 -7.19
N HIS A 383 6.07 27.15 -6.98
CA HIS A 383 6.99 28.11 -6.37
C HIS A 383 7.28 27.83 -4.89
N ASN A 384 6.35 27.16 -4.20
CA ASN A 384 6.52 26.67 -2.83
C ASN A 384 7.35 25.38 -2.77
N TYR A 385 7.83 25.03 -1.58
CA TYR A 385 8.32 23.68 -1.34
C TYR A 385 7.18 22.67 -1.45
N MET A 386 7.46 21.47 -1.96
CA MET A 386 6.43 20.46 -2.16
C MET A 386 6.52 19.38 -1.07
N SER A 387 5.71 19.52 -0.04
CA SER A 387 5.52 18.47 0.98
C SER A 387 4.72 17.32 0.40
N THR A 388 5.31 16.13 0.39
CA THR A 388 4.72 14.89 -0.09
C THR A 388 4.97 13.78 0.91
N SER A 389 4.19 12.71 0.88
CA SER A 389 4.43 11.48 1.64
C SER A 389 5.13 10.46 0.76
N LEU A 390 6.11 9.75 1.34
CA LEU A 390 6.78 8.62 0.67
C LEU A 390 5.82 7.45 0.39
N VAL A 391 4.74 7.37 1.16
CA VAL A 391 3.67 6.36 1.02
C VAL A 391 2.31 7.03 0.85
N GLN A 392 1.35 6.30 0.30
CA GLN A 392 -0.01 6.76 0.06
C GLN A 392 -0.84 6.79 1.34
N ASP A 393 -1.46 7.95 1.63
CA ASP A 393 -2.43 8.16 2.70
C ASP A 393 -1.97 7.63 4.10
N PRO A 394 -0.77 7.99 4.60
CA PRO A 394 -0.27 7.44 5.86
C PRO A 394 -0.95 8.03 7.10
N HIS A 395 -1.44 9.27 7.01
CA HIS A 395 -1.86 10.06 8.17
C HIS A 395 -3.23 10.72 7.99
N GLN A 396 -4.01 10.79 9.07
CA GLN A 396 -5.38 11.33 9.07
C GLN A 396 -5.48 12.77 8.54
N SER A 397 -4.46 13.60 8.79
CA SER A 397 -4.44 15.01 8.37
C SER A 397 -4.59 15.19 6.87
N TYR A 398 -4.04 14.26 6.08
CA TYR A 398 -3.99 14.31 4.62
C TYR A 398 -4.41 12.95 4.05
N SER A 399 -5.70 12.63 4.20
CA SER A 399 -6.29 11.34 3.84
C SER A 399 -7.47 11.50 2.89
N ASN A 400 -7.97 10.36 2.38
CA ASN A 400 -9.13 10.33 1.49
C ASN A 400 -10.40 10.92 2.10
N ASP A 401 -10.53 10.84 3.43
CA ASP A 401 -11.71 11.34 4.14
C ASP A 401 -11.91 12.84 3.93
N ARG A 402 -10.81 13.60 3.94
CA ARG A 402 -10.77 15.07 3.87
C ARG A 402 -10.52 15.60 2.45
N TYR A 403 -9.68 14.94 1.66
CA TYR A 403 -9.21 15.47 0.38
C TYR A 403 -9.61 14.58 -0.81
N PRO A 404 -10.37 15.12 -1.79
CA PRO A 404 -10.91 14.34 -2.90
C PRO A 404 -9.87 14.03 -3.98
N ILE A 405 -8.67 14.62 -3.93
CA ILE A 405 -7.63 14.45 -4.95
C ILE A 405 -6.37 13.86 -4.32
N LEU A 406 -5.86 12.79 -4.92
CA LEU A 406 -4.54 12.23 -4.66
C LEU A 406 -3.61 12.53 -5.84
N LEU A 407 -2.55 13.29 -5.58
CA LEU A 407 -1.44 13.45 -6.51
C LEU A 407 -0.50 12.25 -6.36
N GLU A 408 -0.30 11.50 -7.45
CA GLU A 408 0.72 10.44 -7.57
C GLU A 408 1.85 11.00 -8.44
N ILE A 409 2.97 11.35 -7.82
CA ILE A 409 3.99 12.19 -8.42
C ILE A 409 5.23 11.35 -8.72
N THR A 410 5.62 11.30 -9.99
CA THR A 410 6.89 10.71 -10.42
C THR A 410 8.02 11.74 -10.31
N ILE A 411 8.97 11.44 -9.42
CA ILE A 411 10.19 12.20 -9.18
C ILE A 411 11.32 11.51 -9.95
N PRO A 412 11.88 12.13 -11.01
CA PRO A 412 13.03 11.58 -11.69
C PRO A 412 14.29 11.68 -10.81
N GLU A 413 15.23 10.76 -11.04
CA GLU A 413 16.58 10.83 -10.45
C GLU A 413 17.19 12.24 -10.64
N GLY A 414 17.90 12.71 -9.60
CA GLY A 414 18.63 13.98 -9.60
C GLY A 414 17.84 15.17 -9.06
N VAL A 415 16.53 15.02 -8.80
CA VAL A 415 15.72 16.03 -8.12
C VAL A 415 16.25 16.28 -6.70
N HIS A 416 16.30 17.55 -6.30
CA HIS A 416 16.61 17.97 -4.94
C HIS A 416 15.39 17.74 -4.04
N GLY A 417 15.52 16.80 -3.12
CA GLY A 417 14.52 16.48 -2.12
C GLY A 417 15.11 15.55 -1.07
N ALA A 418 14.45 15.46 0.08
CA ALA A 418 14.92 14.64 1.19
C ALA A 418 13.78 14.03 1.99
N TYR A 419 14.04 12.84 2.56
CA TYR A 419 13.18 12.27 3.60
C TYR A 419 13.41 13.00 4.92
N ILE A 420 12.35 13.58 5.48
CA ILE A 420 12.43 14.43 6.67
C ILE A 420 11.51 14.00 7.81
N ALA A 421 10.84 12.84 7.69
CA ALA A 421 9.87 12.38 8.68
C ALA A 421 10.44 12.34 10.10
N ASP A 422 11.70 11.92 10.25
CA ASP A 422 12.39 11.81 11.54
C ASP A 422 12.87 13.16 12.12
N MET A 423 12.63 14.27 11.40
CA MET A 423 12.79 15.65 11.87
C MET A 423 11.47 16.43 11.86
N SER A 424 10.39 15.81 11.38
CA SER A 424 9.07 16.42 11.29
C SER A 424 8.39 16.49 12.66
N GLU A 425 7.54 17.49 12.87
CA GLU A 425 6.58 17.49 13.97
C GLU A 425 5.52 16.37 13.82
N TYR A 426 5.44 15.77 12.62
CA TYR A 426 4.49 14.71 12.26
C TYR A 426 5.17 13.53 11.55
N PRO A 427 6.00 12.73 12.23
CA PRO A 427 6.75 11.63 11.62
C PRO A 427 5.87 10.60 10.89
N GLY A 428 4.65 10.37 11.39
CA GLY A 428 3.67 9.48 10.75
C GLY A 428 3.16 9.94 9.37
N GLN A 429 3.61 11.09 8.85
CA GLN A 429 3.33 11.53 7.47
C GLN A 429 4.35 11.01 6.45
N TYR A 430 5.46 10.41 6.90
CA TYR A 430 6.54 9.87 6.05
C TYR A 430 7.01 10.90 5.01
N GLU A 431 7.23 12.14 5.45
CA GLU A 431 7.38 13.26 4.53
C GLU A 431 8.67 13.20 3.70
N MET A 432 8.49 13.27 2.38
CA MET A 432 9.50 13.63 1.38
C MET A 432 9.30 15.10 1.01
N LEU A 433 10.25 15.94 1.41
CA LEU A 433 10.22 17.37 1.09
C LEU A 433 11.01 17.62 -0.19
N ILE A 434 10.29 18.04 -1.23
CA ILE A 434 10.88 18.38 -2.53
C ILE A 434 11.19 19.88 -2.59
N ASN A 435 12.35 20.22 -3.15
CA ASN A 435 12.77 21.60 -3.30
C ASN A 435 11.75 22.42 -4.10
N ARG A 436 11.73 23.73 -3.84
CA ARG A 436 10.83 24.67 -4.51
C ARG A 436 11.24 24.94 -5.97
N GLY A 437 10.31 25.44 -6.77
CA GLY A 437 10.56 25.98 -8.11
C GLY A 437 10.62 24.95 -9.24
N TYR A 438 10.30 23.67 -8.97
CA TYR A 438 10.21 22.68 -10.04
C TYR A 438 8.99 22.88 -10.94
N THR A 439 9.18 22.58 -12.23
CA THR A 439 8.09 22.48 -13.20
C THR A 439 7.48 21.09 -13.15
N PHE A 440 6.16 21.02 -13.01
CA PHE A 440 5.36 19.80 -13.03
C PHE A 440 4.51 19.76 -14.29
N LYS A 441 4.09 18.55 -14.68
CA LYS A 441 3.16 18.31 -15.78
C LYS A 441 2.02 17.40 -15.32
N TYR A 442 0.79 17.70 -15.72
CA TYR A 442 -0.36 16.82 -15.52
C TYR A 442 -0.38 15.70 -16.56
N ASP A 443 -0.19 14.45 -16.16
CA ASP A 443 -0.08 13.33 -17.10
C ASP A 443 -1.40 12.58 -17.30
N LYS A 444 -2.08 12.27 -16.20
CA LYS A 444 -3.27 11.40 -16.23
C LYS A 444 -4.24 11.73 -15.09
N PHE A 445 -5.51 11.55 -15.38
CA PHE A 445 -6.64 11.66 -14.46
C PHE A 445 -7.32 10.29 -14.36
N SER A 446 -7.63 9.83 -13.16
CA SER A 446 -8.28 8.53 -12.95
C SER A 446 -9.13 8.55 -11.70
N ILE A 447 -10.41 8.20 -11.84
CA ILE A 447 -11.29 7.97 -10.69
C ILE A 447 -10.89 6.66 -10.04
N VAL A 448 -10.70 6.68 -8.72
CA VAL A 448 -10.40 5.50 -7.92
C VAL A 448 -11.56 5.23 -6.99
N LYS A 449 -12.11 4.02 -7.09
CA LYS A 449 -13.15 3.50 -6.20
C LYS A 449 -12.53 3.01 -4.88
N PRO A 450 -13.26 3.11 -3.76
CA PRO A 450 -12.75 2.70 -2.45
C PRO A 450 -12.56 1.18 -2.43
N THR A 451 -11.32 0.74 -2.19
CA THR A 451 -10.96 -0.69 -2.10
C THR A 451 -10.19 -1.01 -0.82
N ARG A 452 -9.80 0.02 -0.06
CA ARG A 452 -9.08 -0.09 1.21
C ARG A 452 -9.89 0.51 2.34
N GLU A 453 -9.63 0.07 3.56
CA GLU A 453 -10.29 0.62 4.75
C GLU A 453 -9.98 2.12 4.93
N GLU A 454 -8.76 2.54 4.57
CA GLU A 454 -8.31 3.93 4.61
C GLU A 454 -9.08 4.83 3.63
N ASP A 455 -9.76 4.25 2.61
CA ASP A 455 -10.54 5.02 1.67
C ASP A 455 -11.90 5.46 2.28
N LYS A 456 -12.33 4.90 3.42
CA LYS A 456 -13.57 5.26 4.14
C LYS A 456 -14.83 5.26 3.25
N GLY A 457 -14.87 4.36 2.26
CA GLY A 457 -15.99 4.24 1.34
C GLY A 457 -16.15 5.42 0.37
N LYS A 458 -15.15 6.29 0.22
CA LYS A 458 -15.20 7.45 -0.67
C LYS A 458 -14.35 7.24 -1.90
N GLU A 459 -14.87 7.60 -3.06
CA GLU A 459 -14.08 7.73 -4.29
C GLU A 459 -13.12 8.92 -4.20
N TYR A 460 -12.09 8.91 -5.03
CA TYR A 460 -11.19 10.05 -5.23
C TYR A 460 -10.65 10.13 -6.64
N LEU A 461 -10.23 11.32 -7.03
CA LEU A 461 -9.50 11.55 -8.27
C LEU A 461 -8.00 11.37 -8.03
N LYS A 462 -7.41 10.37 -8.66
CA LYS A 462 -5.95 10.26 -8.77
C LYS A 462 -5.46 11.08 -9.96
N VAL A 463 -4.52 11.97 -9.71
CA VAL A 463 -3.86 12.80 -10.72
C VAL A 463 -2.38 12.45 -10.76
N ASN A 464 -1.93 11.91 -11.88
CA ASN A 464 -0.51 11.62 -12.08
C ASN A 464 0.22 12.90 -12.50
N LEU A 465 1.31 13.21 -11.80
CA LEU A 465 2.21 14.31 -12.14
C LEU A 465 3.62 13.79 -12.39
N SER A 466 4.37 14.46 -13.26
CA SER A 466 5.82 14.27 -13.42
C SER A 466 6.56 15.59 -13.24
N ILE A 467 7.76 15.55 -12.63
CA ILE A 467 8.67 16.68 -12.61
C ILE A 467 9.44 16.73 -13.93
N TYR A 468 9.46 17.91 -14.57
CA TYR A 468 10.22 18.16 -15.78
C TYR A 468 11.51 18.93 -15.45
N LEU A 469 12.68 18.28 -15.60
CA LEU A 469 13.99 18.87 -15.31
C LEU A 469 14.55 19.78 -16.44
N GLY A 470 13.81 19.99 -17.53
CA GLY A 470 14.29 20.71 -18.71
C GLY A 470 14.50 22.22 -18.51
N ASN A 471 15.69 22.69 -18.93
CA ASN A 471 16.30 24.04 -18.94
C ASN A 471 17.21 24.49 -17.78
N LEU A 472 17.54 23.66 -16.78
CA LEU A 472 18.59 24.03 -15.80
C LEU A 472 20.04 23.92 -16.33
N ASN A 473 20.25 23.39 -17.54
CA ASN A 473 21.59 23.18 -18.15
C ASN A 473 21.87 24.06 -19.38
N ARG A 474 21.10 25.14 -19.62
CA ARG A 474 21.35 26.05 -20.78
C ARG A 474 21.93 27.42 -20.44
N GLU A 475 22.26 27.68 -19.18
CA GLU A 475 23.02 28.87 -18.76
C GLU A 475 24.29 28.44 -18.00
N LYS A 476 25.34 28.09 -18.75
CA LYS A 476 26.72 28.16 -18.29
C LYS A 476 27.59 28.70 -19.41
#